data_AF-A0A957ZH75-F1
#
_entry.id   AF-A0A957ZH75-F1
#
_cell.length_a   1.000
_cell.length_b   1.000
_cell.length_c   1.000
_cell.angle_alpha   90.00
_cell.angle_beta   90.00
_cell.angle_gamma   90.00
#
_symmetry.space_group_name_H-M   'P 1'
#
loop_
_entity.id
_entity.type
_entity.pdbx_description
1 polymer ?
#
loop_
_entity_poly.entity_id
_entity_poly.type
_entity_poly.pdbx_seq_one_letter_code
_entity_poly.pdbx_strand_id
1 'polypeptide(L)'
;MSRHRYIARLLLLFALLSAVAACGGSDPAAAPAATEAPVVDLAGVLPTPTPAPPMLVGEPQPGGTWTRALTQDPDLLNPILAADAASQAVARMIFPALVRQ
;
A
#
# COMPACT_ATOMS: atom_id res chain seq x y z
N MET A 1 25.69 -33.99 12.21
CA MET A 1 24.48 -33.24 12.65
C MET A 1 24.47 -31.73 12.36
N SER A 2 25.62 -31.07 12.17
CA SER A 2 25.65 -29.62 11.86
C SER A 2 25.16 -29.28 10.44
N ARG A 3 25.60 -30.04 9.41
CA ARG A 3 25.29 -29.75 7.99
C ARG A 3 23.80 -29.75 7.63
N HIS A 4 23.02 -30.67 8.20
CA HIS A 4 21.57 -30.73 7.95
C HIS A 4 20.83 -29.54 8.57
N ARG A 5 21.29 -29.04 9.72
CA ARG A 5 20.73 -27.85 10.37
C ARG A 5 21.08 -26.57 9.61
N TYR A 6 22.27 -26.51 9.01
CA TYR A 6 22.66 -25.41 8.12
C TYR A 6 21.86 -25.41 6.81
N ILE A 7 21.65 -26.57 6.18
CA ILE A 7 20.84 -26.69 4.96
C ILE A 7 19.39 -26.27 5.22
N ALA A 8 18.80 -26.72 6.34
CA ALA A 8 17.45 -26.32 6.72
C ALA A 8 17.31 -24.80 6.95
N ARG A 9 18.30 -24.17 7.59
CA ARG A 9 18.31 -22.70 7.79
C ARG A 9 18.51 -21.94 6.48
N LEU A 10 19.33 -22.47 5.57
CA LEU A 10 19.59 -21.84 4.29
C LEU A 10 18.36 -21.90 3.37
N LEU A 11 17.65 -23.03 3.37
CA LEU A 11 16.37 -23.17 2.66
C LEU A 11 15.30 -22.22 3.22
N LEU A 12 15.25 -22.06 4.54
CA LEU A 12 14.29 -21.16 5.19
C LEU A 12 14.58 -19.68 4.85
N LEU A 13 15.86 -19.28 4.83
CA LEU A 13 16.26 -17.95 4.40
C LEU A 13 15.93 -17.68 2.92
N PHE A 14 16.18 -18.66 2.04
CA PHE A 14 15.88 -18.54 0.62
C PHE A 14 14.37 -18.40 0.34
N ALA A 15 13.54 -19.15 1.07
CA ALA A 15 12.09 -19.04 0.99
C ALA A 15 11.60 -17.65 1.46
N LEU A 16 12.21 -17.10 2.51
CA LEU A 16 11.85 -15.77 3.03
C LEU A 16 12.21 -14.65 2.04
N LEU A 17 13.39 -14.73 1.41
CA LEU A 17 13.85 -13.78 0.38
C LEU A 17 12.92 -13.75 -0.84
N SER A 18 12.40 -14.92 -1.24
CA SER A 18 11.51 -15.04 -2.39
C SER A 18 10.13 -14.41 -2.14
N ALA A 19 9.61 -14.52 -0.91
CA ALA A 19 8.34 -13.93 -0.53
C ALA A 19 8.37 -12.39 -0.52
N VAL A 20 9.52 -11.78 -0.20
CA VAL A 20 9.68 -10.32 -0.21
C VAL A 20 9.72 -9.76 -1.64
N ALA A 21 10.33 -10.48 -2.59
CA ALA A 21 10.41 -10.04 -3.98
C ALA A 21 9.04 -10.07 -4.70
N ALA A 22 8.14 -10.99 -4.31
CA ALA A 22 6.79 -11.09 -4.88
C ALA A 22 5.82 -9.96 -4.43
N CYS A 23 6.24 -9.11 -3.49
CA CYS A 23 5.50 -7.91 -3.08
C CYS A 23 5.84 -6.66 -3.90
N GLY A 24 6.79 -6.72 -4.85
CA GLY A 24 7.19 -5.62 -5.73
C GLY A 24 6.57 -5.75 -7.12
N GLY A 25 5.69 -4.80 -7.47
CA GLY A 25 4.80 -4.84 -8.63
C GLY A 25 5.45 -4.79 -10.02
N SER A 26 4.63 -5.12 -11.01
CA SER A 26 4.89 -4.92 -12.43
C SER A 26 3.68 -4.25 -13.07
N ASP A 27 3.84 -2.99 -13.47
CA ASP A 27 2.86 -2.20 -14.19
C ASP A 27 3.52 -1.72 -15.50
N PRO A 28 2.94 -1.97 -16.69
CA PRO A 28 3.39 -1.32 -17.91
C PRO A 28 2.32 -0.39 -18.51
N ALA A 29 2.63 0.91 -18.42
CA ALA A 29 2.54 1.96 -19.43
C ALA A 29 1.53 1.86 -20.60
N ALA A 30 0.68 2.90 -20.72
CA ALA A 30 0.45 3.64 -21.97
C ALA A 30 -0.27 4.98 -21.68
N ALA A 31 0.33 6.10 -22.10
CA ALA A 31 -0.22 7.47 -21.96
C ALA A 31 -1.02 7.89 -23.21
N PRO A 32 -2.00 8.81 -23.06
CA PRO A 32 -1.97 9.99 -23.93
C PRO A 32 -2.37 11.33 -23.27
N ALA A 33 -1.78 12.38 -23.86
CA ALA A 33 -2.13 13.80 -23.97
C ALA A 33 -2.80 14.55 -22.79
N ALA A 34 -2.06 15.52 -22.27
CA ALA A 34 -2.37 16.39 -21.15
C ALA A 34 -3.36 17.51 -21.48
N THR A 35 -4.24 17.79 -20.51
CA THR A 35 -4.90 19.08 -20.31
C THR A 35 -4.59 19.51 -18.87
N GLU A 36 -3.93 20.65 -18.71
CA GLU A 36 -3.39 21.14 -17.43
C GLU A 36 -4.50 21.51 -16.44
N ALA A 37 -4.49 20.88 -15.26
CA ALA A 37 -5.19 21.32 -14.07
C ALA A 37 -4.26 22.24 -13.23
N PRO A 38 -4.81 23.17 -12.42
CA PRO A 38 -3.99 24.08 -11.62
C PRO A 38 -3.18 23.31 -10.57
N VAL A 39 -1.86 23.34 -10.70
CA VAL A 39 -0.91 22.78 -9.74
C VAL A 39 -0.85 23.72 -8.54
N VAL A 40 -1.38 23.28 -7.39
CA VAL A 40 -1.11 23.96 -6.12
C VAL A 40 0.27 23.50 -5.65
N ASP A 41 1.27 24.38 -5.77
CA ASP A 41 2.64 24.11 -5.36
C ASP A 41 2.77 24.16 -3.82
N LEU A 42 2.73 22.98 -3.19
CA LEU A 42 2.97 22.80 -1.75
C LEU A 42 4.47 22.65 -1.41
N ALA A 43 5.37 22.66 -2.40
CA ALA A 43 6.80 22.38 -2.19
C ALA A 43 7.52 23.48 -1.38
N GLY A 44 6.96 24.69 -1.31
CA GLY A 44 7.51 25.80 -0.52
C GLY A 44 7.07 25.84 0.96
N VAL A 45 6.09 25.04 1.37
CA VAL A 45 5.47 25.12 2.72
C VAL A 45 5.90 23.97 3.63
N LEU A 46 6.32 22.83 3.07
CA LEU A 46 6.68 21.64 3.84
C LEU A 46 8.21 21.46 3.88
N PRO A 47 8.83 21.34 5.08
CA PRO A 47 10.29 21.19 5.22
C PRO A 47 10.83 19.84 4.74
N THR A 48 9.93 18.91 4.37
CA THR A 48 10.27 17.56 3.92
C THR A 48 9.81 17.39 2.48
N PRO A 49 10.64 16.84 1.58
CA PRO A 49 10.19 16.50 0.22
C PRO A 49 9.11 15.42 0.31
N THR A 50 7.85 15.85 0.24
CA THR A 50 6.71 14.95 0.09
C THR A 50 6.63 14.55 -1.38
N PRO A 51 6.67 13.25 -1.72
CA PRO A 51 6.45 12.81 -3.10
C PRO A 51 5.13 13.38 -3.63
N ALA A 52 5.15 13.92 -4.84
CA ALA A 52 3.91 14.34 -5.49
C ALA A 52 2.98 13.11 -5.61
N PRO A 53 1.68 13.25 -5.28
CA PRO A 53 0.75 12.15 -5.44
C PRO A 53 0.68 11.74 -6.92
N PRO A 54 0.48 10.45 -7.23
CA PRO A 54 0.28 10.03 -8.61
C PRO A 54 -0.93 10.76 -9.20
N MET A 55 -0.75 11.35 -10.38
CA MET A 55 -1.86 11.98 -11.10
C MET A 55 -2.78 10.88 -11.62
N LEU A 56 -4.02 10.85 -11.14
CA LEU A 56 -5.07 10.03 -11.74
C LEU A 56 -5.50 10.67 -13.06
N VAL A 57 -5.51 9.89 -14.13
CA VAL A 57 -5.95 10.34 -15.46
C VAL A 57 -7.46 10.14 -15.58
N GLY A 58 -8.17 11.17 -16.05
CA GLY A 58 -9.63 11.13 -16.31
C GLY A 58 -10.43 12.10 -15.45
N GLU A 59 -11.70 12.33 -15.83
CA GLU A 59 -12.63 13.10 -15.01
C GLU A 59 -13.08 12.28 -13.80
N PRO A 60 -13.11 12.86 -12.58
CA PRO A 60 -13.62 12.17 -11.41
C PRO A 60 -15.07 11.72 -11.61
N GLN A 61 -15.35 10.43 -11.43
CA GLN A 61 -16.71 9.93 -11.43
C GLN A 61 -17.36 10.19 -10.06
N PRO A 62 -18.44 11.00 -9.97
CA PRO A 62 -19.11 11.24 -8.71
C PRO A 62 -19.98 10.03 -8.32
N GLY A 63 -19.87 9.62 -7.07
CA GLY A 63 -20.70 8.55 -6.49
C GLY A 63 -20.35 7.14 -7.00
N GLY A 64 -21.27 6.21 -6.75
CA GLY A 64 -21.08 4.78 -7.01
C GLY A 64 -20.92 3.96 -5.74
N THR A 65 -20.90 2.64 -5.89
CA THR A 65 -20.62 1.69 -4.81
C THR A 65 -19.30 1.01 -5.08
N TRP A 66 -18.44 0.97 -4.06
CA TRP A 66 -17.21 0.21 -4.09
C TRP A 66 -17.34 -1.02 -3.21
N THR A 67 -17.08 -2.19 -3.79
CA THR A 67 -17.13 -3.48 -3.10
C THR A 67 -15.72 -4.05 -3.01
N ARG A 68 -15.28 -4.40 -1.79
CA ARG A 68 -14.01 -5.06 -1.54
C ARG A 68 -14.22 -6.33 -0.74
N ALA A 69 -13.64 -7.42 -1.21
CA ALA A 69 -13.57 -8.66 -0.45
C ALA A 69 -12.37 -8.64 0.51
N LEU A 70 -12.57 -9.17 1.72
CA LEU A 70 -11.51 -9.46 2.68
C LEU A 70 -11.40 -10.98 2.81
N THR A 71 -10.19 -11.48 3.04
CA THR A 71 -9.94 -12.92 3.19
C THR A 71 -10.40 -13.47 4.54
N GLN A 72 -10.68 -12.59 5.50
CA GLN A 72 -11.16 -12.90 6.84
C GLN A 72 -11.93 -11.70 7.40
N ASP A 73 -12.74 -11.95 8.42
CA ASP A 73 -13.45 -10.90 9.15
C ASP A 73 -12.48 -10.11 10.06
N PRO A 74 -12.74 -8.82 10.29
CA PRO A 74 -11.97 -8.04 11.25
C PRO A 74 -12.35 -8.43 12.68
N ASP A 75 -11.34 -8.72 13.52
CA ASP A 75 -11.55 -9.07 14.93
C ASP A 75 -11.93 -7.84 15.77
N LEU A 76 -11.36 -6.66 15.47
CA LEU A 76 -11.52 -5.46 16.29
C LEU A 76 -11.35 -4.17 15.48
N LEU A 77 -12.32 -3.25 15.56
CA LEU A 77 -12.27 -1.96 14.84
C LEU A 77 -11.63 -0.81 15.64
N ASN A 78 -11.12 -1.07 16.85
CA ASN A 78 -10.35 -0.07 17.59
C ASN A 78 -8.94 0.02 16.97
N PRO A 79 -8.58 1.15 16.31
CA PRO A 79 -7.31 1.26 15.58
C PRO A 79 -6.08 1.22 16.49
N ILE A 80 -6.24 1.45 17.81
CA ILE A 80 -5.15 1.37 18.79
C ILE A 80 -4.80 -0.08 19.11
N LEU A 81 -5.79 -0.98 19.04
CA LEU A 81 -5.66 -2.37 19.49
C LEU A 81 -5.70 -3.38 18.34
N ALA A 82 -6.10 -2.96 17.14
CA ALA A 82 -6.18 -3.80 15.95
C ALA A 82 -4.79 -4.25 15.48
N ALA A 83 -4.53 -5.56 15.55
CA ALA A 83 -3.25 -6.16 15.14
C ALA A 83 -3.35 -6.97 13.84
N ASP A 84 -4.54 -7.49 13.50
CA ASP A 84 -4.72 -8.31 12.31
C ASP A 84 -4.92 -7.46 11.04
N ALA A 85 -4.67 -8.10 9.88
CA ALA A 85 -4.70 -7.42 8.60
C ALA A 85 -6.10 -6.96 8.18
N ALA A 86 -7.17 -7.69 8.53
CA ALA A 86 -8.53 -7.31 8.13
C ALA A 86 -9.00 -6.07 8.89
N SER A 87 -8.78 -6.04 10.20
CA SER A 87 -9.06 -4.88 11.06
C SER A 87 -8.29 -3.64 10.61
N GLN A 88 -7.00 -3.77 10.31
CA GLN A 88 -6.21 -2.65 9.78
C GLN A 88 -6.72 -2.17 8.43
N ALA A 89 -7.15 -3.09 7.56
CA ALA A 89 -7.61 -2.72 6.24
C ALA A 89 -8.92 -1.93 6.29
N VAL A 90 -9.83 -2.26 7.23
CA VAL A 90 -11.03 -1.46 7.49
C VAL A 90 -10.65 -0.15 8.18
N ALA A 91 -9.79 -0.18 9.20
CA ALA A 91 -9.39 1.01 9.95
C ALA A 91 -8.82 2.12 9.05
N ARG A 92 -8.03 1.78 8.03
CA ARG A 92 -7.49 2.75 7.05
C ARG A 92 -8.55 3.43 6.16
N MET A 93 -9.76 2.89 6.10
CA MET A 93 -10.89 3.49 5.37
C MET A 93 -11.64 4.52 6.22
N ILE A 94 -11.73 4.29 7.53
CA ILE A 94 -12.58 5.06 8.44
C ILE A 94 -11.80 6.02 9.36
N PHE A 95 -10.53 5.73 9.64
CA PHE A 95 -9.67 6.55 10.48
C PHE A 95 -8.56 7.21 9.65
N PRO A 96 -8.52 8.56 9.58
CA PRO A 96 -7.45 9.27 8.91
C PRO A 96 -6.14 9.18 9.70
N ALA A 97 -5.01 9.23 9.00
CA ALA A 97 -3.68 9.26 9.57
C ALA A 97 -2.92 10.49 9.07
N LEU A 98 -1.96 10.98 9.85
CA LEU A 98 -1.10 12.11 9.48
C LEU A 98 -0.20 11.78 8.28
N VAL A 99 0.27 10.53 8.20
CA VAL A 99 1.11 10.02 7.12
C VAL A 99 0.60 8.64 6.74
N ARG A 100 0.46 8.39 5.44
CA ARG A 100 0.09 7.08 4.87
C ARG A 100 1.35 6.46 4.27
N GLN A 101 1.73 5.29 4.76
CA GLN A 101 2.81 4.47 4.21
C GLN A 101 2.25 3.44 3.22
#